data_AF-A0A010RJ55-F1
#
_entry.id   AF-A0A010RJ55-F1
#
_cell.length_a   1.000
_cell.length_b   1.000
_cell.length_c   1.000
_cell.angle_alpha   90.00
_cell.angle_beta   90.00
_cell.angle_gamma   90.00
#
_symmetry.space_group_name_H-M   'P 1'
#
loop_
_entity.id
_entity.type
_entity.pdbx_description
1 polymer ?
#
loop_
_entity_poly.entity_id
_entity_poly.type
_entity_poly.pdbx_seq_one_letter_code
_entity_poly.pdbx_strand_id
1 'polypeptide(L)'
;MVSDTRQAGYLPSTYYFSSDIVDWPVVPLNFDITDPADGCEPYPNGTRSLKGVIPLVRRGTCTFATKQANLVALGAEYILFYNNENPIITPGTDDDVGLIALITAAAGKAIIETVQAGGNVTADFSLNPEQVVGLEYPAGGRPNTFTSWGASNDLDIKPDIAAPGGQIFSTYLDDTYALLSGTSMATPYVAGVAALFISAHGGRSVHGKGFAKTLHQRIIASGTSLPWSDGTATDYGFSASVAQVGNGLINAFKIVNYTTDIAFEKIALNDTHYFSRYHDVTVTNNGAKDVSYKLSYEAAAGVEILGWYPFVAPWGGEKRLKSFTELTPKSLPVEVSLPRDFTLKPGESKTVSVNFPNPDGLGWNSSALPIYSGKVIVSGNNGEQLSVPYLGLGANLKAEISPIYRPSYPFTTQRDYVYSFNLDPSVADFPIIYSKLIWGSKEVRWDIYEAGWTDRQWEYPPVPGHNGYIGPATSHVVAGSVSYFDPTRYDPDDTWTYPQVDLYRNAQTQASYHEFWWFGKLGNGSQIELGNYTMRFATLKPFGNPAAADNWDIFQTPQIQVTGKYERRG
;
A
#
# COMPACT_ATOMS: atom_id res chain seq x y z
N MET A 1 25.20 45.94 13.65
CA MET A 1 24.69 44.70 13.03
C MET A 1 24.02 43.90 14.13
N VAL A 2 22.73 43.63 14.00
CA VAL A 2 22.03 42.75 14.94
C VAL A 2 22.32 41.33 14.47
N SER A 3 23.05 40.56 15.27
CA SER A 3 23.18 39.11 15.04
C SER A 3 21.87 38.47 15.45
N ASP A 4 21.22 37.75 14.53
CA ASP A 4 20.01 36.98 14.81
C ASP A 4 20.37 35.49 14.80
N THR A 5 20.44 34.88 15.98
CA THR A 5 20.72 33.45 16.14
C THR A 5 19.40 32.68 16.20
N ARG A 6 19.25 31.69 15.31
CA ARG A 6 18.08 30.80 15.25
C ARG A 6 18.51 29.35 15.40
N GLN A 7 17.75 28.59 16.18
CA GLN A 7 17.88 27.14 16.23
C GLN A 7 16.99 26.51 15.15
N ALA A 8 17.53 25.56 14.41
CA ALA A 8 16.81 24.81 13.40
C ALA A 8 17.20 23.32 13.49
N GLY A 9 16.24 22.43 13.25
CA GLY A 9 16.52 21.01 13.10
C GLY A 9 17.14 20.71 11.73
N TYR A 10 17.98 19.70 11.69
CA TYR A 10 18.51 19.11 10.47
C TYR A 10 18.39 17.59 10.52
N LEU A 11 18.35 16.96 9.34
CA LEU A 11 18.36 15.51 9.18
C LEU A 11 19.72 15.09 8.63
N PRO A 12 20.62 14.50 9.44
CA PRO A 12 21.86 13.93 8.92
C PRO A 12 21.56 12.77 7.97
N SER A 13 22.56 12.40 7.16
CA SER A 13 22.61 11.10 6.50
C SER A 13 22.96 10.01 7.52
N THR A 14 24.13 9.39 7.39
CA THR A 14 24.61 8.34 8.32
C THR A 14 25.15 8.90 9.62
N TYR A 15 25.87 10.03 9.57
CA TYR A 15 26.56 10.61 10.73
C TYR A 15 26.13 12.06 10.97
N TYR A 16 26.08 12.45 12.24
CA TYR A 16 25.91 13.84 12.63
C TYR A 16 27.10 14.69 12.20
N PHE A 17 26.86 15.97 11.97
CA PHE A 17 27.94 16.93 11.78
C PHE A 17 28.73 17.09 13.08
N SER A 18 30.05 17.29 13.00
CA SER A 18 30.90 17.38 14.19
C SER A 18 30.50 18.57 15.06
N SER A 19 30.51 18.38 16.38
CA SER A 19 30.31 19.45 17.35
C SER A 19 31.41 20.53 17.33
N ASP A 20 32.53 20.25 16.65
CA ASP A 20 33.63 21.21 16.48
C ASP A 20 33.33 22.29 15.43
N ILE A 21 32.24 22.12 14.65
CA ILE A 21 31.79 23.10 13.67
C ILE A 21 31.06 24.23 14.40
N VAL A 22 31.81 25.27 14.74
CA VAL A 22 31.30 26.49 15.38
C VAL A 22 31.59 27.67 14.46
N ASP A 23 30.56 28.45 14.16
CA ASP A 23 30.61 29.64 13.31
C ASP A 23 31.16 29.41 11.88
N TRP A 24 30.99 28.21 11.32
CA TRP A 24 31.42 27.94 9.95
C TRP A 24 30.52 28.67 8.93
N PRO A 25 31.06 29.37 7.93
CA PRO A 25 30.25 30.06 6.92
C PRO A 25 29.40 29.09 6.09
N VAL A 26 28.11 29.41 5.92
CA VAL A 26 27.20 28.71 5.00
C VAL A 26 27.18 29.43 3.66
N VAL A 27 27.53 28.75 2.58
CA VAL A 27 27.76 29.36 1.27
C VAL A 27 26.88 28.74 0.18
N PRO A 28 25.84 29.43 -0.29
CA PRO A 28 25.15 29.05 -1.51
C PRO A 28 26.06 29.24 -2.74
N LEU A 29 26.16 28.21 -3.60
CA LEU A 29 26.82 28.33 -4.91
C LEU A 29 25.84 28.71 -6.03
N ASN A 30 24.56 28.49 -5.79
CA ASN A 30 23.45 28.91 -6.64
C ASN A 30 22.44 29.68 -5.80
N PHE A 31 21.97 30.81 -6.32
CA PHE A 31 21.02 31.68 -5.66
C PHE A 31 19.58 31.53 -6.21
N ASP A 32 19.40 30.77 -7.29
CA ASP A 32 18.08 30.43 -7.80
C ASP A 32 17.45 29.32 -6.94
N ILE A 33 16.52 29.71 -6.07
CA ILE A 33 15.79 28.80 -5.18
C ILE A 33 14.83 27.85 -5.91
N THR A 34 14.67 28.00 -7.23
CA THR A 34 13.78 27.18 -8.06
C THR A 34 14.52 26.18 -8.92
N ASP A 35 15.85 26.27 -9.04
CA ASP A 35 16.65 25.41 -9.91
C ASP A 35 16.73 23.96 -9.37
N PRO A 36 16.11 22.97 -10.04
CA PRO A 36 16.18 21.59 -9.61
C PRO A 36 17.52 20.91 -9.98
N ALA A 37 18.34 21.51 -10.85
CA ALA A 37 19.60 20.94 -11.32
C ALA A 37 20.84 21.43 -10.53
N ASP A 38 20.65 22.24 -9.48
CA ASP A 38 21.74 22.83 -8.68
C ASP A 38 22.76 21.78 -8.19
N GLY A 39 24.01 21.84 -8.64
CA GLY A 39 25.06 20.90 -8.25
C GLY A 39 24.96 19.50 -8.88
N CYS A 40 24.08 19.30 -9.87
CA CYS A 40 24.01 18.03 -10.60
C CYS A 40 25.18 17.81 -11.57
N GLU A 41 25.73 18.89 -12.12
CA GLU A 41 26.92 18.86 -12.96
C GLU A 41 28.15 19.31 -12.16
N PRO A 42 29.36 18.84 -12.55
CA PRO A 42 30.60 19.34 -11.98
C PRO A 42 30.71 20.86 -12.11
N TYR A 43 31.16 21.52 -11.03
CA TYR A 43 31.34 22.97 -11.03
C TYR A 43 32.52 23.39 -11.94
N PRO A 44 32.44 24.53 -12.64
CA PRO A 44 33.51 25.00 -13.52
C PRO A 44 34.86 25.16 -12.84
N ASN A 45 35.94 25.00 -13.60
CA ASN A 45 37.29 25.32 -13.11
C ASN A 45 37.37 26.79 -12.67
N GLY A 46 37.90 27.01 -11.47
CA GLY A 46 37.98 28.34 -10.85
C GLY A 46 36.84 28.66 -9.87
N THR A 47 35.85 27.78 -9.72
CA THR A 47 34.91 27.85 -8.59
C THR A 47 35.67 27.84 -7.26
N ARG A 48 35.16 28.63 -6.30
CA ARG A 48 35.81 28.79 -4.98
C ARG A 48 36.05 27.45 -4.28
N SER A 49 37.10 27.39 -3.47
CA SER A 49 37.30 26.26 -2.56
C SER A 49 36.21 26.22 -1.48
N LEU A 50 35.81 25.01 -1.11
CA LEU A 50 34.82 24.73 -0.07
C LEU A 50 35.44 24.23 1.26
N LYS A 51 36.77 24.31 1.41
CA LYS A 51 37.44 24.01 2.68
C LYS A 51 37.06 25.02 3.75
N GLY A 52 36.69 24.54 4.95
CA GLY A 52 36.32 25.40 6.08
C GLY A 52 34.99 26.15 5.92
N VAL A 53 34.15 25.75 4.95
CA VAL A 53 32.81 26.31 4.75
C VAL A 53 31.80 25.18 4.48
N ILE A 54 30.51 25.48 4.68
CA ILE A 54 29.41 24.54 4.44
C ILE A 54 28.67 25.01 3.18
N PRO A 55 28.85 24.38 2.01
CA PRO A 55 28.01 24.65 0.86
C PRO A 55 26.53 24.38 1.16
N LEU A 56 25.67 25.28 0.68
CA LEU A 56 24.21 25.10 0.65
C LEU A 56 23.77 24.76 -0.78
N VAL A 57 23.05 23.66 -0.95
CA VAL A 57 22.62 23.15 -2.27
C VAL A 57 21.16 22.67 -2.24
N ARG A 58 20.40 22.91 -3.31
CA ARG A 58 19.00 22.51 -3.38
C ARG A 58 18.84 21.02 -3.67
N ARG A 59 17.92 20.34 -2.97
CA ARG A 59 17.43 19.01 -3.39
C ARG A 59 16.72 19.10 -4.75
N GLY A 60 17.01 18.19 -5.67
CA GLY A 60 16.44 18.28 -7.02
C GLY A 60 16.48 17.00 -7.84
N THR A 61 16.79 17.11 -9.13
CA THR A 61 16.60 16.04 -10.14
C THR A 61 17.61 14.91 -10.07
N CYS A 62 18.85 15.20 -9.65
CA CYS A 62 19.89 14.19 -9.43
C CYS A 62 19.97 13.76 -7.96
N THR A 63 20.66 12.65 -7.70
CA THR A 63 20.80 12.07 -6.37
C THR A 63 21.61 12.95 -5.42
N PHE A 64 21.43 12.78 -4.11
CA PHE A 64 22.27 13.43 -3.11
C PHE A 64 23.75 13.06 -3.27
N ALA A 65 24.04 11.77 -3.57
CA ALA A 65 25.39 11.27 -3.82
C ALA A 65 26.07 11.98 -5.00
N THR A 66 25.34 12.24 -6.10
CA THR A 66 25.87 13.01 -7.24
C THR A 66 26.29 14.42 -6.82
N LYS A 67 25.42 15.13 -6.10
CA LYS A 67 25.71 16.49 -5.62
C LYS A 67 26.84 16.50 -4.59
N GLN A 68 26.90 15.50 -3.71
CA GLN A 68 27.98 15.29 -2.73
C GLN A 68 29.33 15.16 -3.44
N ALA A 69 29.45 14.26 -4.42
CA ALA A 69 30.69 14.06 -5.16
C ALA A 69 31.20 15.35 -5.83
N ASN A 70 30.31 16.13 -6.45
CA ASN A 70 30.65 17.39 -7.10
C ASN A 70 31.14 18.46 -6.10
N LEU A 71 30.58 18.52 -4.89
CA LEU A 71 30.97 19.47 -3.85
C LEU A 71 32.25 19.02 -3.10
N VAL A 72 32.42 17.73 -2.86
CA VAL A 72 33.64 17.14 -2.31
C VAL A 72 34.83 17.40 -3.23
N ALA A 73 34.65 17.37 -4.55
CA ALA A 73 35.69 17.73 -5.52
C ALA A 73 36.22 19.19 -5.36
N LEU A 74 35.43 20.09 -4.76
CA LEU A 74 35.84 21.45 -4.41
C LEU A 74 36.40 21.58 -2.98
N GLY A 75 36.45 20.47 -2.23
CA GLY A 75 36.98 20.36 -0.87
C GLY A 75 35.95 20.53 0.25
N ALA A 76 34.66 20.29 0.00
CA ALA A 76 33.64 20.33 1.04
C ALA A 76 33.77 19.15 2.01
N GLU A 77 33.76 19.44 3.31
CA GLU A 77 33.76 18.43 4.38
C GLU A 77 32.36 18.17 4.96
N TYR A 78 31.49 19.18 4.89
CA TYR A 78 30.12 19.17 5.38
C TYR A 78 29.22 19.89 4.38
N ILE A 79 28.10 19.30 4.01
CA ILE A 79 27.21 19.81 2.95
C ILE A 79 25.77 19.91 3.46
N LEU A 80 25.21 21.11 3.42
CA LEU A 80 23.80 21.31 3.73
C LEU A 80 22.97 21.28 2.45
N PHE A 81 22.10 20.29 2.36
CA PHE A 81 20.97 20.30 1.44
C PHE A 81 19.82 21.08 2.07
N TYR A 82 19.12 21.88 1.29
CA TYR A 82 17.78 22.33 1.66
C TYR A 82 16.72 21.64 0.79
N ASN A 83 15.62 21.27 1.44
CA ASN A 83 14.57 20.51 0.79
C ASN A 83 13.88 21.33 -0.32
N ASN A 84 13.26 20.62 -1.25
CA ASN A 84 12.31 21.19 -2.20
C ASN A 84 10.87 20.99 -1.67
N GLU A 85 9.88 21.10 -2.54
CA GLU A 85 8.46 21.01 -2.21
C GLU A 85 8.01 19.56 -1.89
N ASN A 86 8.87 18.58 -2.15
CA ASN A 86 8.61 17.18 -1.83
C ASN A 86 8.74 16.92 -0.33
N PRO A 87 8.20 15.80 0.16
CA PRO A 87 8.43 15.33 1.52
C PRO A 87 9.89 15.33 1.94
N ILE A 88 10.15 15.80 3.16
CA ILE A 88 11.47 15.68 3.79
C ILE A 88 11.85 14.20 3.88
N ILE A 89 13.08 13.86 3.50
CA ILE A 89 13.64 12.51 3.57
C ILE A 89 15.05 12.57 4.12
N THR A 90 15.51 11.48 4.75
CA THR A 90 16.93 11.32 5.09
C THR A 90 17.75 11.32 3.79
N PRO A 91 18.77 12.19 3.65
CA PRO A 91 19.59 12.23 2.45
C PRO A 91 20.45 10.96 2.37
N GLY A 92 20.23 10.14 1.34
CA GLY A 92 20.96 8.88 1.13
C GLY A 92 22.25 9.05 0.34
N THR A 93 23.32 8.39 0.77
CA THR A 93 24.60 8.30 0.07
C THR A 93 25.31 6.98 0.36
N ASP A 94 26.22 6.59 -0.53
CA ASP A 94 27.08 5.41 -0.40
C ASP A 94 28.51 5.79 0.07
N ASP A 95 28.78 7.08 0.30
CA ASP A 95 30.10 7.63 0.63
C ASP A 95 30.08 8.38 1.98
N ASP A 96 31.07 8.12 2.83
CA ASP A 96 31.27 8.79 4.12
C ASP A 96 32.18 10.02 4.06
N VAL A 97 32.72 10.35 2.88
CA VAL A 97 33.48 11.57 2.62
C VAL A 97 32.54 12.75 2.28
N GLY A 98 32.64 13.83 3.05
CA GLY A 98 31.79 15.02 2.86
C GLY A 98 30.39 14.79 3.41
N LEU A 99 30.24 14.85 4.74
CA LEU A 99 28.98 14.50 5.41
C LEU A 99 27.84 15.40 4.95
N ILE A 100 26.67 14.80 4.73
CA ILE A 100 25.52 15.51 4.20
C ILE A 100 24.37 15.56 5.20
N ALA A 101 23.65 16.68 5.21
CA ALA A 101 22.47 16.91 6.03
C ALA A 101 21.40 17.66 5.26
N LEU A 102 20.12 17.48 5.63
CA LEU A 102 18.97 18.15 5.03
C LEU A 102 18.30 19.10 6.02
N ILE A 103 18.03 20.34 5.60
CA ILE A 103 17.19 21.32 6.30
C ILE A 103 15.91 21.62 5.50
N THR A 104 14.96 22.32 6.12
CA THR A 104 13.70 22.68 5.47
C THR A 104 13.91 23.64 4.29
N ALA A 105 12.96 23.64 3.34
CA ALA A 105 12.97 24.57 2.21
C ALA A 105 12.96 26.03 2.68
N ALA A 106 12.21 26.34 3.74
CA ALA A 106 12.12 27.67 4.34
C ALA A 106 13.46 28.13 4.93
N ALA A 107 14.18 27.23 5.63
CA ALA A 107 15.51 27.54 6.16
C ALA A 107 16.52 27.82 5.04
N GLY A 108 16.56 26.97 4.00
CA GLY A 108 17.41 27.19 2.84
C GLY A 108 17.14 28.51 2.12
N LYS A 109 15.85 28.83 1.90
CA LYS A 109 15.43 30.11 1.32
C LYS A 109 15.90 31.30 2.16
N ALA A 110 15.70 31.27 3.48
CA ALA A 110 16.13 32.35 4.36
C ALA A 110 17.65 32.58 4.35
N ILE A 111 18.44 31.51 4.26
CA ILE A 111 19.91 31.59 4.13
C ILE A 111 20.27 32.26 2.80
N ILE A 112 19.69 31.82 1.69
CA ILE A 112 19.93 32.37 0.36
C ILE A 112 19.59 33.86 0.31
N GLU A 113 18.41 34.26 0.79
CA GLU A 113 17.97 35.66 0.80
C GLU A 113 18.91 36.54 1.65
N THR A 114 19.40 36.01 2.78
CA THR A 114 20.34 36.72 3.66
C THR A 114 21.68 36.96 2.97
N VAL A 115 22.23 35.93 2.31
CA VAL A 115 23.51 36.05 1.59
C VAL A 115 23.37 36.96 0.36
N GLN A 116 22.26 36.88 -0.38
CA GLN A 116 21.97 37.78 -1.52
C GLN A 116 21.88 39.24 -1.08
N ALA A 117 21.36 39.52 0.12
CA ALA A 117 21.30 40.85 0.69
C ALA A 117 22.66 41.37 1.20
N GLY A 118 23.74 40.60 1.05
CA GLY A 118 25.09 40.96 1.52
C GLY A 118 25.34 40.62 3.00
N GLY A 119 24.44 39.85 3.63
CA GLY A 119 24.64 39.31 4.96
C GLY A 119 25.60 38.12 4.99
N ASN A 120 26.08 37.77 6.18
CA ASN A 120 26.86 36.56 6.42
C ASN A 120 26.02 35.58 7.26
N VAL A 121 26.03 34.30 6.88
CA VAL A 121 25.37 33.23 7.62
C VAL A 121 26.42 32.24 8.08
N THR A 122 26.42 31.93 9.37
CA THR A 122 27.26 30.89 9.96
C THR A 122 26.40 29.79 10.55
N ALA A 123 26.94 28.57 10.62
CA ALA A 123 26.31 27.44 11.27
C ALA A 123 27.15 26.99 12.48
N ASP A 124 26.44 26.55 13.52
CA ASP A 124 26.98 26.04 14.77
C ASP A 124 26.29 24.71 15.08
N PHE A 125 27.09 23.65 15.21
CA PHE A 125 26.65 22.28 15.51
C PHE A 125 27.12 21.81 16.90
N SER A 126 27.57 22.73 17.77
CA SER A 126 28.03 22.41 19.12
C SER A 126 26.93 21.93 20.08
N LEU A 127 25.66 22.14 19.72
CA LEU A 127 24.51 21.61 20.46
C LEU A 127 24.43 20.09 20.34
N ASN A 128 23.92 19.43 21.38
CA ASN A 128 23.78 17.97 21.38
C ASN A 128 22.93 17.50 20.17
N PRO A 129 23.50 16.77 19.20
CA PRO A 129 22.77 16.32 18.02
C PRO A 129 21.68 15.29 18.34
N GLU A 130 21.70 14.67 19.52
CA GLU A 130 20.66 13.76 19.99
C GLU A 130 19.40 14.49 20.49
N GLN A 131 19.45 15.83 20.61
CA GLN A 131 18.27 16.61 20.96
C GLN A 131 17.27 16.62 19.80
N VAL A 132 16.25 15.78 19.90
CA VAL A 132 15.20 15.67 18.89
C VAL A 132 14.37 16.96 18.84
N VAL A 133 14.15 17.47 17.64
CA VAL A 133 13.26 18.60 17.36
C VAL A 133 12.20 18.22 16.34
N GLY A 134 11.00 18.79 16.47
CA GLY A 134 9.94 18.62 15.49
C GLY A 134 10.20 19.48 14.26
N LEU A 135 10.15 18.87 13.08
CA LEU A 135 10.14 19.58 11.81
C LEU A 135 8.75 19.51 11.20
N GLU A 136 8.28 20.62 10.65
CA GLU A 136 7.04 20.61 9.88
C GLU A 136 7.22 19.77 8.63
N TYR A 137 6.33 18.79 8.45
CA TYR A 137 6.33 17.93 7.28
C TYR A 137 5.35 18.51 6.26
N PRO A 138 5.80 18.93 5.07
CA PRO A 138 4.92 19.59 4.09
C PRO A 138 3.68 18.78 3.69
N ALA A 139 3.77 17.45 3.71
CA ALA A 139 2.65 16.54 3.47
C ALA A 139 1.98 16.03 4.77
N GLY A 140 2.18 16.73 5.89
CA GLY A 140 1.61 16.38 7.19
C GLY A 140 0.08 16.41 7.17
N GLY A 141 -0.55 15.53 7.95
CA GLY A 141 -2.01 15.41 7.96
C GLY A 141 -2.61 14.86 6.66
N ARG A 142 -1.80 14.19 5.84
CA ARG A 142 -2.23 13.55 4.59
C ARG A 142 -1.91 12.05 4.59
N PRO A 143 -2.60 11.24 3.78
CA PRO A 143 -2.30 9.81 3.66
C PRO A 143 -0.91 9.58 3.07
N ASN A 144 -0.17 8.61 3.62
CA ASN A 144 1.12 8.20 3.05
C ASN A 144 0.94 7.53 1.69
N THR A 145 1.87 7.79 0.75
CA THR A 145 1.84 7.23 -0.62
C THR A 145 2.03 5.72 -0.69
N PHE A 146 2.70 5.13 0.31
CA PHE A 146 2.92 3.68 0.41
C PHE A 146 1.73 2.91 1.01
N THR A 147 0.71 3.60 1.55
CA THR A 147 -0.42 2.91 2.18
C THR A 147 -1.10 2.00 1.16
N SER A 148 -1.44 0.77 1.56
CA SER A 148 -2.20 -0.12 0.69
C SER A 148 -3.60 0.43 0.50
N TRP A 149 -4.09 0.39 -0.75
CA TRP A 149 -5.44 0.77 -1.11
C TRP A 149 -6.31 -0.48 -1.23
N GLY A 150 -7.55 -0.38 -0.76
CA GLY A 150 -8.62 -1.28 -1.17
C GLY A 150 -9.32 -0.78 -2.44
N ALA A 151 -10.58 -1.19 -2.68
CA ALA A 151 -11.29 -2.24 -1.95
C ALA A 151 -10.61 -3.62 -2.09
N SER A 152 -11.11 -4.65 -1.41
CA SER A 152 -10.72 -6.02 -1.76
C SER A 152 -11.13 -6.33 -3.22
N ASN A 153 -10.63 -7.43 -3.78
CA ASN A 153 -11.06 -7.85 -5.12
C ASN A 153 -12.58 -8.11 -5.17
N ASP A 154 -13.20 -8.43 -4.02
CA ASP A 154 -14.64 -8.65 -3.87
C ASP A 154 -15.42 -7.37 -3.49
N LEU A 155 -14.78 -6.19 -3.59
CA LEU A 155 -15.33 -4.86 -3.27
C LEU A 155 -15.66 -4.63 -1.78
N ASP A 156 -15.08 -5.41 -0.87
CA ASP A 156 -15.14 -5.10 0.56
C ASP A 156 -14.33 -3.84 0.89
N ILE A 157 -14.88 -2.98 1.74
CA ILE A 157 -14.23 -1.74 2.16
C ILE A 157 -13.04 -2.06 3.06
N LYS A 158 -11.83 -1.76 2.58
CA LYS A 158 -10.58 -1.69 3.35
C LYS A 158 -9.72 -0.53 2.84
N PRO A 159 -8.85 0.06 3.70
CA PRO A 159 -8.74 -0.17 5.14
C PRO A 159 -10.00 0.31 5.91
N ASP A 160 -10.10 0.03 7.21
CA ASP A 160 -11.26 0.45 8.00
C ASP A 160 -11.16 1.90 8.49
N ILE A 161 -9.95 2.31 8.89
CA ILE A 161 -9.63 3.61 9.48
C ILE A 161 -8.16 3.93 9.22
N ALA A 162 -7.79 5.21 9.16
CA ALA A 162 -6.42 5.69 9.09
C ALA A 162 -5.93 6.19 10.46
N ALA A 163 -4.62 6.08 10.71
CA ALA A 163 -3.95 6.62 11.88
C ALA A 163 -2.54 7.10 11.52
N PRO A 164 -1.88 7.92 12.36
CA PRO A 164 -0.51 8.36 12.12
C PRO A 164 0.43 7.16 11.96
N GLY A 165 1.12 7.09 10.82
CA GLY A 165 2.05 6.01 10.51
C GLY A 165 3.24 6.41 9.63
N GLY A 166 3.39 7.71 9.32
CA GLY A 166 4.57 8.22 8.60
C GLY A 166 5.47 8.97 9.57
N GLN A 167 6.78 8.73 9.50
CA GLN A 167 7.80 9.41 10.31
C GLN A 167 7.48 9.39 11.81
N ILE A 168 7.11 8.21 12.33
CA ILE A 168 6.76 8.03 13.74
C ILE A 168 8.05 7.85 14.54
N PHE A 169 8.29 8.78 15.46
CA PHE A 169 9.38 8.69 16.42
C PHE A 169 8.98 7.76 17.57
N SER A 170 9.72 6.67 17.76
CA SER A 170 9.44 5.68 18.80
C SER A 170 10.71 4.99 19.27
N THR A 171 10.60 4.24 20.37
CA THR A 171 11.66 3.37 20.91
C THR A 171 12.19 2.38 19.87
N TYR A 172 13.49 2.14 19.90
CA TYR A 172 14.20 1.20 19.04
C TYR A 172 15.17 0.35 19.87
N LEU A 173 15.96 -0.52 19.23
CA LEU A 173 16.89 -1.44 19.92
C LEU A 173 17.93 -0.66 20.75
N ASP A 174 18.52 -1.32 21.75
CA ASP A 174 19.67 -0.79 22.52
C ASP A 174 19.41 0.57 23.19
N ASP A 175 18.22 0.77 23.77
CA ASP A 175 17.77 2.01 24.41
C ASP A 175 17.81 3.24 23.50
N THR A 176 17.70 3.03 22.18
CA THR A 176 17.68 4.10 21.18
C THR A 176 16.27 4.45 20.72
N TYR A 177 16.18 5.42 19.80
CA TYR A 177 14.94 5.82 19.15
C TYR A 177 15.14 5.93 17.64
N ALA A 178 14.07 5.72 16.88
CA ALA A 178 14.10 5.80 15.44
C ALA A 178 12.83 6.46 14.87
N LEU A 179 12.97 7.06 13.69
CA LEU A 179 11.86 7.50 12.85
C LEU A 179 11.54 6.41 11.83
N LEU A 180 10.41 5.74 12.00
CA LEU A 180 9.95 4.70 11.08
C LEU A 180 8.62 5.08 10.43
N SER A 181 8.40 4.56 9.22
CA SER A 181 7.17 4.75 8.46
C SER A 181 6.56 3.41 8.07
N GLY A 182 5.25 3.28 8.25
CA GLY A 182 4.52 2.08 7.88
C GLY A 182 3.11 2.05 8.47
N THR A 183 2.22 1.30 7.84
CA THR A 183 0.95 0.89 8.47
C THR A 183 1.19 0.05 9.73
N SER A 184 2.36 -0.59 9.84
CA SER A 184 2.87 -1.21 11.08
C SER A 184 3.01 -0.23 12.24
N MET A 185 3.20 1.07 11.98
CA MET A 185 3.26 2.13 13.02
C MET A 185 1.87 2.73 13.30
N ALA A 186 1.01 2.79 12.28
CA ALA A 186 -0.40 3.19 12.47
C ALA A 186 -1.19 2.17 13.32
N THR A 187 -0.89 0.88 13.18
CA THR A 187 -1.56 -0.22 13.90
C THR A 187 -1.49 -0.09 15.43
N PRO A 188 -0.31 0.07 16.08
CA PRO A 188 -0.23 0.25 17.52
C PRO A 188 -0.86 1.56 18.00
N TYR A 189 -0.92 2.61 17.15
CA TYR A 189 -1.66 3.83 17.50
C TYR A 189 -3.15 3.54 17.71
N VAL A 190 -3.79 2.83 16.77
CA VAL A 190 -5.20 2.42 16.90
C VAL A 190 -5.41 1.49 18.09
N ALA A 191 -4.47 0.57 18.34
CA ALA A 191 -4.52 -0.30 19.51
C ALA A 191 -4.46 0.48 20.83
N GLY A 192 -3.62 1.52 20.90
CA GLY A 192 -3.56 2.44 22.05
C GLY A 192 -4.87 3.20 22.28
N VAL A 193 -5.52 3.69 21.21
CA VAL A 193 -6.84 4.33 21.32
C VAL A 193 -7.92 3.35 21.80
N ALA A 194 -7.90 2.11 21.31
CA ALA A 194 -8.79 1.07 21.82
C ALA A 194 -8.55 0.79 23.32
N ALA A 195 -7.29 0.77 23.75
CA ALA A 195 -6.93 0.60 25.16
C ALA A 195 -7.42 1.77 26.04
N LEU A 196 -7.37 3.01 25.54
CA LEU A 196 -7.94 4.18 26.24
C LEU A 196 -9.44 4.02 26.48
N PHE A 197 -10.19 3.55 25.47
CA PHE A 197 -11.61 3.25 25.63
C PHE A 197 -11.83 2.18 26.70
N ILE A 198 -11.09 1.07 26.62
CA ILE A 198 -11.21 -0.06 27.57
C ILE A 198 -10.89 0.39 29.00
N SER A 199 -9.90 1.27 29.17
CA SER A 199 -9.54 1.82 30.48
C SER A 199 -10.66 2.69 31.07
N ALA A 200 -11.28 3.54 30.24
CA ALA A 200 -12.33 4.45 30.70
C ALA A 200 -13.70 3.78 30.88
N HIS A 201 -14.04 2.80 30.03
CA HIS A 201 -15.40 2.24 29.92
C HIS A 201 -15.49 0.74 30.18
N GLY A 202 -14.36 0.10 30.50
CA GLY A 202 -14.27 -1.35 30.64
C GLY A 202 -14.20 -2.10 29.31
N GLY A 203 -13.77 -3.37 29.39
CA GLY A 203 -13.61 -4.26 28.24
C GLY A 203 -14.71 -5.33 28.13
N ARG A 204 -14.33 -6.49 27.60
CA ARG A 204 -15.23 -7.64 27.40
C ARG A 204 -15.99 -8.07 28.66
N SER A 205 -15.43 -7.91 29.86
CA SER A 205 -16.09 -8.25 31.12
C SER A 205 -17.31 -7.36 31.41
N VAL A 206 -17.30 -6.11 30.94
CA VAL A 206 -18.39 -5.14 31.09
C VAL A 206 -19.38 -5.26 29.94
N HIS A 207 -18.89 -5.37 28.70
CA HIS A 207 -19.70 -5.27 27.49
C HIS A 207 -20.09 -6.62 26.86
N GLY A 208 -19.61 -7.73 27.40
CA GLY A 208 -19.92 -9.09 26.93
C GLY A 208 -19.19 -9.51 25.65
N LYS A 209 -19.61 -10.65 25.07
CA LYS A 209 -18.91 -11.33 23.96
C LYS A 209 -18.86 -10.51 22.65
N GLY A 210 -19.81 -9.59 22.44
CA GLY A 210 -19.88 -8.74 21.24
C GLY A 210 -18.96 -7.52 21.26
N PHE A 211 -18.28 -7.26 22.38
CA PHE A 211 -17.52 -6.03 22.62
C PHE A 211 -16.51 -5.67 21.53
N ALA A 212 -15.77 -6.65 21.02
CA ALA A 212 -14.76 -6.38 19.99
C ALA A 212 -15.39 -5.80 18.71
N LYS A 213 -16.57 -6.29 18.30
CA LYS A 213 -17.28 -5.78 17.12
C LYS A 213 -17.80 -4.36 17.37
N THR A 214 -18.38 -4.10 18.54
CA THR A 214 -18.92 -2.77 18.87
C THR A 214 -17.82 -1.71 19.01
N LEU A 215 -16.70 -2.05 19.67
CA LEU A 215 -15.54 -1.15 19.75
C LEU A 215 -14.93 -0.90 18.36
N HIS A 216 -14.86 -1.92 17.50
CA HIS A 216 -14.40 -1.78 16.13
C HIS A 216 -15.28 -0.81 15.32
N GLN A 217 -16.61 -0.95 15.38
CA GLN A 217 -17.55 -0.02 14.74
C GLN A 217 -17.41 1.40 15.29
N ARG A 218 -17.23 1.56 16.60
CA ARG A 218 -17.01 2.86 17.24
C ARG A 218 -15.71 3.54 16.79
N ILE A 219 -14.63 2.76 16.62
CA ILE A 219 -13.37 3.25 16.08
C ILE A 219 -13.56 3.74 14.64
N ILE A 220 -14.19 2.93 13.78
CA ILE A 220 -14.50 3.33 12.40
C ILE A 220 -15.32 4.61 12.40
N ALA A 221 -16.39 4.67 13.19
CA ALA A 221 -17.33 5.80 13.23
C ALA A 221 -16.70 7.15 13.61
N SER A 222 -15.54 7.12 14.25
CA SER A 222 -14.80 8.32 14.68
C SER A 222 -14.10 9.07 13.54
N GLY A 223 -13.96 8.41 12.39
CA GLY A 223 -13.12 8.85 11.29
C GLY A 223 -13.40 10.28 10.81
N THR A 224 -12.31 11.01 10.54
CA THR A 224 -12.33 12.38 10.02
C THR A 224 -11.71 12.39 8.63
N SER A 225 -12.32 13.06 7.66
CA SER A 225 -11.80 13.08 6.29
C SER A 225 -10.37 13.62 6.26
N LEU A 226 -9.53 12.96 5.48
CA LEU A 226 -8.21 13.43 5.11
C LEU A 226 -8.29 13.99 3.68
N PRO A 227 -7.51 15.00 3.31
CA PRO A 227 -7.45 15.44 1.92
C PRO A 227 -6.77 14.39 1.06
N TRP A 228 -7.10 14.36 -0.23
CA TRP A 228 -6.36 13.60 -1.23
C TRP A 228 -4.87 13.96 -1.15
N SER A 229 -4.01 12.97 -1.40
CA SER A 229 -2.57 13.19 -1.44
C SER A 229 -1.94 12.37 -2.54
N ASP A 230 -1.04 13.01 -3.26
CA ASP A 230 -0.05 12.43 -4.16
C ASP A 230 1.34 12.30 -3.47
N GLY A 231 1.40 12.57 -2.16
CA GLY A 231 2.65 12.70 -1.41
C GLY A 231 3.18 14.12 -1.31
N THR A 232 2.55 15.12 -1.94
CA THR A 232 2.96 16.53 -1.84
C THR A 232 2.02 17.33 -0.95
N ALA A 233 2.33 18.61 -0.75
CA ALA A 233 1.48 19.57 -0.05
C ALA A 233 0.26 20.02 -0.87
N THR A 234 0.18 19.64 -2.17
CA THR A 234 -0.84 20.10 -3.11
C THR A 234 -2.26 19.81 -2.60
N ASP A 235 -3.10 20.84 -2.62
CA ASP A 235 -4.53 20.69 -2.35
C ASP A 235 -5.30 20.54 -3.66
N TYR A 236 -5.92 19.37 -3.82
CA TYR A 236 -6.74 19.05 -4.98
C TYR A 236 -8.22 19.44 -4.79
N GLY A 237 -8.61 19.88 -3.60
CA GLY A 237 -10.01 20.17 -3.26
C GLY A 237 -10.88 18.91 -3.10
N PHE A 238 -10.27 17.74 -2.92
CA PHE A 238 -10.96 16.47 -2.70
C PHE A 238 -10.55 15.84 -1.37
N SER A 239 -11.50 15.22 -0.67
CA SER A 239 -11.21 14.24 0.39
C SER A 239 -10.62 12.96 -0.22
N ALA A 240 -9.68 12.32 0.47
CA ALA A 240 -9.11 11.03 0.10
C ALA A 240 -10.20 9.96 0.00
N SER A 241 -10.08 9.07 -0.99
CA SER A 241 -11.03 7.98 -1.20
C SER A 241 -11.09 7.06 0.03
N VAL A 242 -12.28 6.52 0.32
CA VAL A 242 -12.44 5.48 1.35
C VAL A 242 -11.56 4.26 1.05
N ALA A 243 -11.30 3.99 -0.23
CA ALA A 243 -10.37 2.94 -0.66
C ALA A 243 -8.93 3.17 -0.12
N GLN A 244 -8.54 4.40 0.18
CA GLN A 244 -7.23 4.75 0.70
C GLN A 244 -7.18 4.79 2.23
N VAL A 245 -8.21 5.41 2.85
CA VAL A 245 -8.17 5.81 4.26
C VAL A 245 -9.29 5.22 5.12
N GLY A 246 -10.12 4.34 4.56
CA GLY A 246 -11.34 3.87 5.21
C GLY A 246 -12.25 5.03 5.53
N ASN A 247 -12.75 5.11 6.77
CA ASN A 247 -13.57 6.25 7.21
C ASN A 247 -12.75 7.51 7.58
N GLY A 248 -11.43 7.53 7.30
CA GLY A 248 -10.55 8.67 7.54
C GLY A 248 -9.68 8.53 8.79
N LEU A 249 -9.12 9.65 9.27
CA LEU A 249 -8.26 9.69 10.44
C LEU A 249 -9.04 9.41 11.73
N ILE A 250 -8.57 8.45 12.51
CA ILE A 250 -9.10 8.08 13.82
C ILE A 250 -9.19 9.30 14.76
N ASN A 251 -10.26 9.38 15.55
CA ASN A 251 -10.42 10.43 16.56
C ASN A 251 -10.66 9.84 17.95
N ALA A 252 -9.60 9.79 18.76
CA ALA A 252 -9.64 9.23 20.11
C ALA A 252 -10.64 9.93 21.03
N PHE A 253 -10.80 11.26 20.89
CA PHE A 253 -11.76 12.02 21.71
C PHE A 253 -13.19 11.56 21.43
N LYS A 254 -13.57 11.41 20.16
CA LYS A 254 -14.91 10.88 19.80
C LYS A 254 -15.12 9.49 20.37
N ILE A 255 -14.12 8.62 20.21
CA ILE A 255 -14.18 7.23 20.69
C ILE A 255 -14.35 7.19 22.20
N VAL A 256 -13.63 7.99 22.97
CA VAL A 256 -13.70 7.92 24.43
C VAL A 256 -14.90 8.69 25.00
N ASN A 257 -15.28 9.84 24.44
CA ASN A 257 -16.18 10.77 25.13
C ASN A 257 -17.59 10.87 24.56
N TYR A 258 -17.85 10.43 23.32
CA TYR A 258 -19.19 10.59 22.75
C TYR A 258 -20.21 9.66 23.40
N THR A 259 -21.41 10.19 23.60
CA THR A 259 -22.58 9.50 24.15
C THR A 259 -23.52 8.96 23.07
N THR A 260 -23.40 9.45 21.84
CA THR A 260 -24.03 8.82 20.67
C THR A 260 -23.22 7.58 20.26
N ASP A 261 -23.91 6.48 20.02
CA ASP A 261 -23.37 5.28 19.38
C ASP A 261 -24.09 5.01 18.06
N ILE A 262 -23.37 4.43 17.10
CA ILE A 262 -23.95 3.94 15.86
C ILE A 262 -23.57 2.48 15.62
N ALA A 263 -24.55 1.66 15.25
CA ALA A 263 -24.35 0.29 14.79
C ALA A 263 -24.67 0.21 13.30
N PHE A 264 -23.74 -0.34 12.51
CA PHE A 264 -23.80 -0.37 11.05
C PHE A 264 -22.92 -1.47 10.49
N GLU A 265 -23.21 -1.90 9.27
CA GLU A 265 -22.21 -2.52 8.40
C GLU A 265 -21.64 -1.41 7.48
N LYS A 266 -20.36 -1.50 7.11
CA LYS A 266 -19.78 -0.53 6.16
C LYS A 266 -20.59 -0.60 4.86
N ILE A 267 -20.90 0.55 4.26
CA ILE A 267 -21.80 0.65 3.11
C ILE A 267 -21.04 0.25 1.84
N ALA A 268 -20.84 -1.06 1.66
CA ALA A 268 -20.31 -1.62 0.42
C ALA A 268 -21.44 -1.65 -0.62
N LEU A 269 -21.43 -0.69 -1.54
CA LEU A 269 -22.44 -0.54 -2.59
C LEU A 269 -22.28 -1.56 -3.72
N ASN A 270 -21.14 -2.26 -3.74
CA ASN A 270 -20.77 -3.22 -4.77
C ASN A 270 -20.62 -2.56 -6.16
N ASP A 271 -20.71 -3.37 -7.21
CA ASP A 271 -20.63 -2.95 -8.61
C ASP A 271 -22.02 -2.61 -9.20
N THR A 272 -22.10 -2.15 -10.46
CA THR A 272 -23.41 -1.76 -11.04
C THR A 272 -24.31 -2.95 -11.34
N HIS A 273 -23.79 -4.17 -11.39
CA HIS A 273 -24.56 -5.36 -11.72
C HIS A 273 -25.17 -6.05 -10.48
N TYR A 274 -24.42 -6.10 -9.38
CA TYR A 274 -24.80 -6.66 -8.08
C TYR A 274 -24.98 -5.57 -7.02
N PHE A 275 -25.51 -4.43 -7.44
CA PHE A 275 -25.58 -3.21 -6.65
C PHE A 275 -26.38 -3.37 -5.34
N SER A 276 -25.81 -2.91 -4.23
CA SER A 276 -26.42 -2.95 -2.90
C SER A 276 -26.99 -1.58 -2.52
N ARG A 277 -28.32 -1.48 -2.56
CA ARG A 277 -29.05 -0.20 -2.57
C ARG A 277 -29.37 0.39 -1.20
N TYR A 278 -29.84 -0.43 -0.26
CA TYR A 278 -30.39 0.01 1.04
C TYR A 278 -29.47 -0.41 2.17
N HIS A 279 -29.15 0.53 3.06
CA HIS A 279 -28.21 0.31 4.16
C HIS A 279 -28.73 0.91 5.44
N ASP A 280 -28.83 0.08 6.48
CA ASP A 280 -29.37 0.50 7.76
C ASP A 280 -28.28 0.97 8.73
N VAL A 281 -28.57 2.08 9.42
CA VAL A 281 -27.76 2.62 10.50
C VAL A 281 -28.64 2.75 11.73
N THR A 282 -28.24 2.11 12.82
CA THR A 282 -28.93 2.25 14.11
C THR A 282 -28.20 3.27 14.96
N VAL A 283 -28.89 4.35 15.33
CA VAL A 283 -28.37 5.41 16.20
C VAL A 283 -28.93 5.20 17.60
N THR A 284 -28.06 5.28 18.61
CA THR A 284 -28.41 5.16 20.03
C THR A 284 -27.94 6.38 20.79
N ASN A 285 -28.81 6.94 21.63
CA ASN A 285 -28.47 8.01 22.55
C ASN A 285 -28.18 7.44 23.95
N ASN A 286 -26.91 7.30 24.32
CA ASN A 286 -26.49 6.90 25.67
C ASN A 286 -26.29 8.10 26.61
N GLY A 287 -26.66 9.30 26.19
CA GLY A 287 -26.58 10.53 26.97
C GLY A 287 -27.75 10.71 27.94
N ALA A 288 -27.66 11.73 28.79
CA ALA A 288 -28.66 12.02 29.83
C ALA A 288 -29.81 12.95 29.38
N LYS A 289 -29.78 13.44 28.13
CA LYS A 289 -30.77 14.37 27.57
C LYS A 289 -31.23 13.89 26.21
N ASP A 290 -32.39 14.38 25.78
CA ASP A 290 -32.89 14.17 24.42
C ASP A 290 -31.91 14.76 23.39
N VAL A 291 -31.66 14.02 22.31
CA VAL A 291 -30.78 14.45 21.21
C VAL A 291 -31.54 14.35 19.89
N SER A 292 -31.54 15.45 19.14
CA SER A 292 -32.07 15.50 17.78
C SER A 292 -30.96 15.21 16.78
N TYR A 293 -31.17 14.18 15.95
CA TYR A 293 -30.23 13.70 14.96
C TYR A 293 -30.67 14.07 13.55
N LYS A 294 -29.68 14.46 12.74
CA LYS A 294 -29.81 14.71 11.31
C LYS A 294 -28.71 13.97 10.57
N LEU A 295 -29.08 13.32 9.47
CA LEU A 295 -28.11 12.69 8.58
C LEU A 295 -27.74 13.64 7.43
N SER A 296 -26.48 13.57 7.01
CA SER A 296 -25.94 14.19 5.80
C SER A 296 -24.96 13.22 5.12
N TYR A 297 -24.36 13.63 4.01
CA TYR A 297 -23.29 12.85 3.38
C TYR A 297 -22.18 13.77 2.88
N GLU A 298 -20.99 13.21 2.74
CA GLU A 298 -19.81 13.84 2.15
C GLU A 298 -19.24 12.89 1.11
N ALA A 299 -19.07 13.36 -0.13
CA ALA A 299 -18.40 12.61 -1.18
C ALA A 299 -16.87 12.75 -1.05
N ALA A 300 -16.15 11.66 -1.27
CA ALA A 300 -14.70 11.64 -1.40
C ALA A 300 -14.30 11.58 -2.89
N ALA A 301 -12.99 11.67 -3.16
CA ALA A 301 -12.44 11.52 -4.50
C ALA A 301 -12.90 10.18 -5.12
N GLY A 302 -13.51 10.29 -6.30
CA GLY A 302 -13.63 9.18 -7.22
C GLY A 302 -12.32 8.96 -7.98
N VAL A 303 -12.05 7.74 -8.43
CA VAL A 303 -10.82 7.38 -9.14
C VAL A 303 -11.11 6.32 -10.19
N GLU A 304 -10.63 6.54 -11.42
CA GLU A 304 -10.59 5.51 -12.46
C GLU A 304 -9.32 4.66 -12.28
N ILE A 305 -9.47 3.42 -11.84
CA ILE A 305 -8.34 2.59 -11.43
C ILE A 305 -7.77 1.71 -12.56
N LEU A 306 -8.48 1.53 -13.67
CA LEU A 306 -8.04 0.70 -14.80
C LEU A 306 -7.54 1.58 -15.95
N GLY A 307 -6.41 1.19 -16.55
CA GLY A 307 -5.85 1.81 -17.74
C GLY A 307 -5.54 0.81 -18.85
N TRP A 308 -5.36 1.34 -20.07
CA TRP A 308 -4.85 0.60 -21.22
C TRP A 308 -3.45 1.10 -21.56
N TYR A 309 -2.50 0.18 -21.66
CA TYR A 309 -1.07 0.50 -21.84
C TYR A 309 -0.52 -0.20 -23.07
N PRO A 310 0.38 0.44 -23.85
CA PRO A 310 1.08 -0.23 -24.93
C PRO A 310 1.85 -1.45 -24.42
N PHE A 311 1.78 -2.54 -25.17
CA PHE A 311 2.51 -3.77 -24.88
C PHE A 311 3.19 -4.26 -26.15
N VAL A 312 4.22 -5.10 -25.99
CA VAL A 312 5.00 -5.61 -27.12
C VAL A 312 4.11 -6.39 -28.10
N ALA A 313 4.51 -6.44 -29.37
CA ALA A 313 3.80 -7.23 -30.38
C ALA A 313 3.86 -8.74 -30.07
N PRO A 314 2.86 -9.54 -30.46
CA PRO A 314 1.64 -9.20 -31.23
C PRO A 314 0.47 -8.59 -30.45
N TRP A 315 0.57 -8.38 -29.13
CA TRP A 315 -0.60 -8.03 -28.30
C TRP A 315 -1.05 -6.57 -28.42
N GLY A 316 -0.16 -5.64 -28.79
CA GLY A 316 -0.47 -4.23 -29.06
C GLY A 316 -0.82 -3.39 -27.81
N GLY A 317 -1.37 -4.00 -26.76
CA GLY A 317 -1.63 -3.36 -25.48
C GLY A 317 -2.12 -4.33 -24.39
N GLU A 318 -2.24 -3.82 -23.18
CA GLU A 318 -2.72 -4.55 -22.00
C GLU A 318 -3.59 -3.68 -21.08
N LYS A 319 -4.54 -4.34 -20.41
CA LYS A 319 -5.25 -3.75 -19.26
C LYS A 319 -4.38 -3.91 -18.01
N ARG A 320 -4.26 -2.85 -17.22
CA ARG A 320 -3.56 -2.88 -15.93
C ARG A 320 -4.15 -1.87 -14.95
N LEU A 321 -4.23 -2.25 -13.68
CA LEU A 321 -4.51 -1.30 -12.61
C LEU A 321 -3.43 -0.22 -12.55
N LYS A 322 -3.86 1.04 -12.54
CA LYS A 322 -3.01 2.21 -12.41
C LYS A 322 -2.20 2.15 -11.11
N SER A 323 -0.93 2.55 -11.19
CA SER A 323 -0.12 2.81 -10.00
C SER A 323 -0.62 4.06 -9.30
N PHE A 324 -0.23 4.24 -8.03
CA PHE A 324 -0.61 5.40 -7.24
C PHE A 324 -0.33 6.74 -7.96
N THR A 325 0.83 6.86 -8.61
CA THR A 325 1.23 8.08 -9.35
C THR A 325 0.41 8.35 -10.61
N GLU A 326 -0.33 7.35 -11.09
CA GLU A 326 -1.21 7.45 -12.27
C GLU A 326 -2.67 7.75 -11.86
N LEU A 327 -3.00 7.68 -10.57
CA LEU A 327 -4.33 8.00 -10.07
C LEU A 327 -4.54 9.51 -10.01
N THR A 328 -5.68 9.96 -10.51
CA THR A 328 -6.10 11.36 -10.42
C THR A 328 -7.46 11.43 -9.74
N PRO A 329 -7.65 12.33 -8.76
CA PRO A 329 -8.93 12.49 -8.10
C PRO A 329 -9.95 13.07 -9.09
N LYS A 330 -11.17 12.52 -9.06
CA LYS A 330 -12.29 12.93 -9.91
C LYS A 330 -13.56 13.12 -9.08
N SER A 331 -14.42 14.01 -9.54
CA SER A 331 -15.79 14.11 -9.02
C SER A 331 -16.66 13.04 -9.68
N LEU A 332 -17.17 12.10 -8.88
CA LEU A 332 -18.13 11.06 -9.29
C LEU A 332 -19.37 11.18 -8.40
N PRO A 333 -20.25 12.18 -8.66
CA PRO A 333 -21.37 12.48 -7.76
C PRO A 333 -22.40 11.35 -7.78
N VAL A 334 -22.85 10.97 -6.60
CA VAL A 334 -23.95 10.02 -6.41
C VAL A 334 -25.11 10.67 -5.71
N GLU A 335 -26.31 10.26 -6.08
CA GLU A 335 -27.51 10.61 -5.33
C GLU A 335 -27.57 9.80 -4.04
N VAL A 336 -27.93 10.46 -2.94
CA VAL A 336 -28.11 9.80 -1.63
C VAL A 336 -29.45 10.26 -1.06
N SER A 337 -30.35 9.31 -0.86
CA SER A 337 -31.61 9.55 -0.16
C SER A 337 -31.42 9.29 1.32
N LEU A 338 -31.61 10.35 2.13
CA LEU A 338 -31.43 10.32 3.57
C LEU A 338 -32.78 10.26 4.31
N PRO A 339 -32.82 9.67 5.50
CA PRO A 339 -34.03 9.67 6.33
C PRO A 339 -34.35 11.08 6.85
N ARG A 340 -35.61 11.27 7.30
CA ARG A 340 -36.00 12.48 8.02
C ARG A 340 -35.32 12.56 9.38
N ASP A 341 -35.09 13.79 9.83
CA ASP A 341 -34.59 14.10 11.18
C ASP A 341 -35.46 13.43 12.26
N PHE A 342 -34.84 13.06 13.38
CA PHE A 342 -35.51 12.40 14.49
C PHE A 342 -34.88 12.78 15.83
N THR A 343 -35.60 12.54 16.92
CA THR A 343 -35.11 12.78 18.29
C THR A 343 -35.17 11.49 19.08
N LEU A 344 -34.13 11.22 19.87
CA LEU A 344 -34.06 10.07 20.78
C LEU A 344 -33.91 10.57 22.21
N LYS A 345 -34.74 10.03 23.11
CA LYS A 345 -34.58 10.20 24.55
C LYS A 345 -33.37 9.41 25.07
N PRO A 346 -32.92 9.66 26.32
CA PRO A 346 -31.90 8.83 26.97
C PRO A 346 -32.20 7.33 26.88
N GLY A 347 -31.25 6.57 26.37
CA GLY A 347 -31.32 5.11 26.19
C GLY A 347 -32.14 4.64 24.98
N GLU A 348 -32.74 5.54 24.20
CA GLU A 348 -33.47 5.16 23.00
C GLU A 348 -32.53 4.91 21.82
N SER A 349 -32.94 3.96 20.97
CA SER A 349 -32.30 3.65 19.69
C SER A 349 -33.30 3.75 18.55
N LYS A 350 -32.82 4.14 17.37
CA LYS A 350 -33.62 4.10 16.13
C LYS A 350 -32.77 3.66 14.96
N THR A 351 -33.30 2.69 14.21
CA THR A 351 -32.75 2.28 12.91
C THR A 351 -33.34 3.15 11.81
N VAL A 352 -32.47 3.69 10.97
CA VAL A 352 -32.83 4.45 9.77
C VAL A 352 -32.10 3.89 8.56
N SER A 353 -32.74 3.94 7.40
CA SER A 353 -32.17 3.41 6.16
C SER A 353 -31.66 4.54 5.27
N VAL A 354 -30.46 4.36 4.72
CA VAL A 354 -29.87 5.21 3.68
C VAL A 354 -30.00 4.48 2.35
N ASN A 355 -30.42 5.21 1.32
CA ASN A 355 -30.62 4.65 -0.01
C ASN A 355 -29.73 5.33 -1.04
N PHE A 356 -29.05 4.52 -1.85
CA PHE A 356 -28.24 4.96 -2.98
C PHE A 356 -28.89 4.43 -4.27
N PRO A 357 -29.26 5.25 -5.24
CA PRO A 357 -29.59 4.77 -6.58
C PRO A 357 -28.37 4.14 -7.24
N ASN A 358 -28.59 3.12 -8.09
CA ASN A 358 -27.52 2.52 -8.88
C ASN A 358 -26.97 3.60 -9.84
N PRO A 359 -25.65 3.85 -9.88
CA PRO A 359 -25.07 4.86 -10.76
C PRO A 359 -25.04 4.44 -12.25
N ASP A 360 -25.57 3.26 -12.59
CA ASP A 360 -25.73 2.86 -13.98
C ASP A 360 -26.55 3.90 -14.77
N GLY A 361 -25.98 4.37 -15.88
CA GLY A 361 -26.56 5.47 -16.67
C GLY A 361 -26.02 6.89 -16.39
N LEU A 362 -25.13 7.08 -15.39
CA LEU A 362 -24.48 8.38 -15.15
C LEU A 362 -23.38 8.75 -16.18
N GLY A 363 -23.15 7.90 -17.18
CA GLY A 363 -22.20 8.17 -18.27
C GLY A 363 -20.72 8.08 -17.88
N TRP A 364 -20.41 7.46 -16.74
CA TRP A 364 -19.02 7.23 -16.33
C TRP A 364 -18.32 6.21 -17.22
N ASN A 365 -16.99 6.32 -17.33
CA ASN A 365 -16.19 5.38 -18.12
C ASN A 365 -16.05 4.04 -17.39
N SER A 366 -17.02 3.14 -17.58
CA SER A 366 -17.06 1.83 -16.92
C SER A 366 -15.82 0.98 -17.20
N SER A 367 -15.24 1.07 -18.40
CA SER A 367 -14.03 0.34 -18.78
C SER A 367 -12.75 0.87 -18.11
N ALA A 368 -12.83 2.00 -17.39
CA ALA A 368 -11.75 2.49 -16.54
C ALA A 368 -11.96 2.14 -15.05
N LEU A 369 -12.98 1.33 -14.73
CA LEU A 369 -13.38 0.92 -13.37
C LEU A 369 -13.44 2.12 -12.40
N PRO A 370 -14.44 3.01 -12.53
CA PRO A 370 -14.52 4.20 -11.70
C PRO A 370 -14.99 3.83 -10.28
N ILE A 371 -14.10 3.89 -9.31
CA ILE A 371 -14.43 3.77 -7.88
C ILE A 371 -14.93 5.12 -7.39
N TYR A 372 -16.05 5.13 -6.69
CA TYR A 372 -16.59 6.30 -6.00
C TYR A 372 -16.81 5.97 -4.53
N SER A 373 -16.69 6.97 -3.66
CA SER A 373 -16.78 6.74 -2.22
C SER A 373 -17.13 8.01 -1.45
N GLY A 374 -17.30 7.86 -0.14
CA GLY A 374 -17.56 8.97 0.77
C GLY A 374 -18.04 8.44 2.11
N LYS A 375 -18.81 9.25 2.84
CA LYS A 375 -19.38 8.85 4.12
C LYS A 375 -20.77 9.44 4.34
N VAL A 376 -21.61 8.68 5.03
CA VAL A 376 -22.86 9.16 5.63
C VAL A 376 -22.53 9.67 7.02
N ILE A 377 -22.96 10.87 7.35
CA ILE A 377 -22.66 11.56 8.60
C ILE A 377 -23.92 11.61 9.46
N VAL A 378 -23.81 11.21 10.72
CA VAL A 378 -24.85 11.35 11.76
C VAL A 378 -24.43 12.50 12.68
N SER A 379 -25.18 13.59 12.67
CA SER A 379 -24.92 14.76 13.52
C SER A 379 -26.02 14.92 14.56
N GLY A 380 -25.66 15.06 15.83
CA GLY A 380 -26.57 15.39 16.93
C GLY A 380 -26.52 16.88 17.27
N ASN A 381 -27.62 17.44 17.75
CA ASN A 381 -27.66 18.81 18.28
C ASN A 381 -26.87 18.99 19.59
N ASN A 382 -26.33 17.91 20.16
CA ASN A 382 -25.36 17.91 21.26
C ASN A 382 -23.91 18.20 20.80
N GLY A 383 -23.69 18.43 19.50
CA GLY A 383 -22.37 18.72 18.92
C GLY A 383 -21.56 17.48 18.54
N GLU A 384 -22.13 16.28 18.71
CA GLU A 384 -21.47 15.02 18.34
C GLU A 384 -21.70 14.71 16.86
N GLN A 385 -20.65 14.20 16.20
CA GLN A 385 -20.70 13.77 14.81
C GLN A 385 -19.91 12.49 14.56
N LEU A 386 -20.62 11.46 14.09
CA LEU A 386 -20.08 10.16 13.69
C LEU A 386 -20.37 9.90 12.20
N SER A 387 -19.68 8.96 11.57
CA SER A 387 -19.93 8.64 10.16
C SER A 387 -19.78 7.16 9.81
N VAL A 388 -20.40 6.76 8.72
CA VAL A 388 -20.30 5.42 8.12
C VAL A 388 -19.71 5.57 6.71
N PRO A 389 -18.61 4.86 6.37
CA PRO A 389 -18.02 4.94 5.04
C PRO A 389 -18.90 4.22 4.02
N TYR A 390 -18.98 4.76 2.81
CA TYR A 390 -19.53 4.08 1.63
C TYR A 390 -18.52 4.01 0.49
N LEU A 391 -18.59 2.94 -0.30
CA LEU A 391 -17.75 2.74 -1.48
C LEU A 391 -18.52 1.90 -2.49
N GLY A 392 -18.42 2.25 -3.77
CA GLY A 392 -18.94 1.45 -4.87
C GLY A 392 -18.07 1.55 -6.12
N LEU A 393 -18.38 0.69 -7.09
CA LEU A 393 -17.75 0.65 -8.39
C LEU A 393 -18.79 0.95 -9.48
N GLY A 394 -18.56 1.98 -10.28
CA GLY A 394 -19.44 2.39 -11.38
C GLY A 394 -19.23 1.58 -12.67
N ALA A 395 -19.10 0.25 -12.55
CA ALA A 395 -18.92 -0.67 -13.65
C ALA A 395 -19.44 -2.06 -13.29
N ASN A 396 -19.61 -2.95 -14.28
CA ASN A 396 -19.79 -4.38 -14.06
C ASN A 396 -18.40 -5.01 -13.97
N LEU A 397 -17.96 -5.35 -12.75
CA LEU A 397 -16.59 -5.81 -12.51
C LEU A 397 -16.34 -7.14 -13.22
N LYS A 398 -17.30 -8.06 -13.18
CA LYS A 398 -17.20 -9.38 -13.82
C LYS A 398 -16.97 -9.27 -15.33
N ALA A 399 -17.49 -8.23 -15.98
CA ALA A 399 -17.26 -7.98 -17.40
C ALA A 399 -15.84 -7.48 -17.71
N GLU A 400 -15.15 -6.87 -16.74
CA GLU A 400 -13.87 -6.19 -16.94
C GLU A 400 -12.66 -6.99 -16.43
N ILE A 401 -12.86 -7.99 -15.56
CA ILE A 401 -11.78 -8.81 -14.97
C ILE A 401 -11.12 -9.80 -15.94
N SER A 402 -11.56 -9.86 -17.20
CA SER A 402 -10.93 -10.70 -18.23
C SER A 402 -10.06 -9.84 -19.15
N PRO A 403 -8.80 -10.25 -19.44
CA PRO A 403 -8.11 -11.43 -18.93
C PRO A 403 -7.61 -11.25 -17.48
N ILE A 404 -7.35 -12.37 -16.77
CA ILE A 404 -6.78 -12.34 -15.41
C ILE A 404 -5.26 -12.23 -15.40
N TYR A 405 -4.62 -12.82 -16.39
CA TYR A 405 -3.19 -12.75 -16.56
C TYR A 405 -2.80 -11.64 -17.50
N ARG A 406 -1.61 -11.10 -17.27
CA ARG A 406 -0.92 -10.26 -18.22
C ARG A 406 -0.67 -11.07 -19.52
N PRO A 407 -0.71 -10.44 -20.72
CA PRO A 407 -0.37 -11.14 -21.95
C PRO A 407 0.96 -11.90 -21.86
N SER A 408 1.04 -13.09 -22.48
CA SER A 408 2.14 -14.08 -22.40
C SER A 408 2.29 -14.87 -21.09
N TYR A 409 1.44 -14.61 -20.09
CA TYR A 409 1.41 -15.37 -18.84
C TYR A 409 0.12 -16.18 -18.68
N PRO A 410 0.16 -17.24 -17.85
CA PRO A 410 1.38 -17.85 -17.31
C PRO A 410 2.15 -18.62 -18.40
N PHE A 411 3.41 -18.93 -18.12
CA PHE A 411 4.23 -19.78 -18.98
C PHE A 411 5.18 -20.65 -18.15
N THR A 412 5.79 -21.64 -18.79
CA THR A 412 6.88 -22.46 -18.23
C THR A 412 8.14 -22.33 -19.08
N THR A 413 9.31 -22.44 -18.45
CA THR A 413 10.62 -22.28 -19.12
C THR A 413 10.99 -23.42 -20.05
N GLN A 414 10.42 -24.62 -19.86
CA GLN A 414 10.71 -25.79 -20.68
C GLN A 414 9.68 -26.04 -21.78
N ARG A 415 10.17 -26.41 -22.97
CA ARG A 415 9.37 -26.46 -24.22
C ARG A 415 8.99 -27.86 -24.67
N ASP A 416 9.73 -28.88 -24.25
CA ASP A 416 9.49 -30.30 -24.58
C ASP A 416 8.61 -31.01 -23.55
N TYR A 417 8.41 -30.41 -22.37
CA TYR A 417 7.55 -30.94 -21.30
C TYR A 417 8.01 -32.31 -20.77
N VAL A 418 9.32 -32.57 -20.84
CA VAL A 418 9.98 -33.78 -20.32
C VAL A 418 10.81 -33.38 -19.10
N TYR A 419 10.56 -34.01 -17.95
CA TYR A 419 11.17 -33.64 -16.67
C TYR A 419 11.89 -34.84 -16.04
N SER A 420 13.21 -34.72 -15.86
CA SER A 420 14.01 -35.68 -15.09
C SER A 420 14.02 -35.38 -13.59
N PHE A 421 13.58 -34.19 -13.18
CA PHE A 421 13.68 -33.67 -11.81
C PHE A 421 15.12 -33.62 -11.29
N ASN A 422 16.09 -33.36 -12.17
CA ASN A 422 17.47 -33.10 -11.78
C ASN A 422 17.55 -31.72 -11.09
N LEU A 423 18.15 -31.70 -9.90
CA LEU A 423 18.27 -30.49 -9.07
C LEU A 423 19.67 -29.88 -9.11
N ASP A 424 20.61 -30.46 -9.87
CA ASP A 424 21.92 -29.86 -10.09
C ASP A 424 21.76 -28.50 -10.80
N PRO A 425 22.28 -27.39 -10.23
CA PRO A 425 22.09 -26.06 -10.80
C PRO A 425 22.56 -25.90 -12.26
N SER A 426 23.52 -26.71 -12.70
CA SER A 426 24.07 -26.67 -14.06
C SER A 426 23.19 -27.35 -15.12
N VAL A 427 22.31 -28.26 -14.69
CA VAL A 427 21.46 -29.09 -15.56
C VAL A 427 20.05 -29.25 -14.98
N ALA A 428 19.60 -28.24 -14.23
CA ALA A 428 18.33 -28.26 -13.53
C ALA A 428 17.16 -28.50 -14.50
N ASP A 429 16.29 -29.45 -14.15
CA ASP A 429 15.28 -29.97 -15.05
C ASP A 429 13.98 -30.30 -14.30
N PHE A 430 13.13 -29.28 -14.13
CA PHE A 430 11.83 -29.37 -13.48
C PHE A 430 10.92 -28.23 -13.96
N PRO A 431 9.59 -28.39 -13.88
CA PRO A 431 8.67 -27.34 -14.29
C PRO A 431 8.74 -26.14 -13.34
N ILE A 432 8.91 -24.96 -13.93
CA ILE A 432 8.74 -23.68 -13.27
C ILE A 432 7.56 -22.97 -13.91
N ILE A 433 6.54 -22.62 -13.12
CA ILE A 433 5.44 -21.78 -13.61
C ILE A 433 5.70 -20.34 -13.21
N TYR A 434 5.78 -19.48 -14.22
CA TYR A 434 5.80 -18.04 -14.08
C TYR A 434 4.39 -17.50 -14.30
N SER A 435 3.84 -16.74 -13.35
CA SER A 435 2.51 -16.14 -13.48
C SER A 435 2.54 -14.64 -13.17
N LYS A 436 1.80 -13.86 -13.97
CA LYS A 436 1.59 -12.42 -13.74
C LYS A 436 0.11 -12.10 -13.76
N LEU A 437 -0.42 -11.82 -12.58
CA LEU A 437 -1.82 -11.55 -12.31
C LEU A 437 -2.11 -10.06 -12.35
N ILE A 438 -3.06 -9.66 -13.20
CA ILE A 438 -3.66 -8.32 -13.23
C ILE A 438 -4.54 -8.14 -11.98
N TRP A 439 -5.29 -9.18 -11.63
CA TRP A 439 -6.21 -9.24 -10.49
C TRP A 439 -5.73 -10.27 -9.47
N GLY A 440 -5.90 -9.99 -8.18
CA GLY A 440 -5.66 -11.03 -7.17
C GLY A 440 -6.70 -12.14 -7.28
N SER A 441 -6.35 -13.34 -6.82
CA SER A 441 -7.24 -14.49 -6.82
C SER A 441 -7.37 -15.10 -5.43
N LYS A 442 -8.58 -15.54 -5.10
CA LYS A 442 -8.86 -16.29 -3.88
C LYS A 442 -8.22 -17.68 -3.88
N GLU A 443 -8.10 -18.31 -5.05
CA GLU A 443 -7.57 -19.66 -5.16
C GLU A 443 -6.75 -19.82 -6.44
N VAL A 444 -5.54 -20.34 -6.29
CA VAL A 444 -4.70 -20.85 -7.38
C VAL A 444 -4.43 -22.31 -7.11
N ARG A 445 -4.52 -23.13 -8.15
CA ARG A 445 -4.33 -24.58 -8.08
C ARG A 445 -3.31 -25.02 -9.11
N TRP A 446 -2.47 -25.97 -8.71
CA TRP A 446 -1.67 -26.76 -9.62
C TRP A 446 -1.97 -28.23 -9.34
N ASP A 447 -2.69 -28.86 -10.25
CA ASP A 447 -3.27 -30.19 -10.11
C ASP A 447 -2.68 -31.13 -11.17
N ILE A 448 -2.39 -32.38 -10.78
CA ILE A 448 -1.82 -33.42 -11.63
C ILE A 448 -2.86 -34.49 -11.92
N TYR A 449 -2.97 -34.89 -13.18
CA TYR A 449 -3.92 -35.88 -13.68
C TYR A 449 -3.23 -36.95 -14.52
N GLU A 450 -3.91 -38.08 -14.70
CA GLU A 450 -3.51 -39.17 -15.59
C GLU A 450 -3.30 -38.69 -17.04
N ALA A 451 -2.47 -39.42 -17.79
CA ALA A 451 -2.22 -39.15 -19.21
C ALA A 451 -3.52 -39.08 -20.02
N GLY A 452 -3.64 -38.05 -20.87
CA GLY A 452 -4.81 -37.86 -21.74
C GLY A 452 -6.07 -37.36 -21.04
N TRP A 453 -6.01 -37.02 -19.74
CA TRP A 453 -7.12 -36.39 -19.02
C TRP A 453 -7.56 -35.07 -19.71
N THR A 454 -8.87 -34.77 -19.64
CA THR A 454 -9.44 -33.54 -20.20
C THR A 454 -10.33 -32.82 -19.19
N ASP A 455 -10.43 -31.49 -19.33
CA ASP A 455 -11.18 -30.62 -18.41
C ASP A 455 -12.69 -30.92 -18.34
N ARG A 456 -13.23 -31.73 -19.27
CA ARG A 456 -14.61 -32.24 -19.21
C ARG A 456 -14.88 -33.15 -18.02
N GLN A 457 -13.84 -33.76 -17.45
CA GLN A 457 -13.93 -34.65 -16.30
C GLN A 457 -13.67 -33.92 -14.98
N TRP A 458 -13.44 -32.61 -15.03
CA TRP A 458 -13.06 -31.82 -13.87
C TRP A 458 -14.22 -31.64 -12.88
N GLU A 459 -13.90 -31.75 -11.60
CA GLU A 459 -14.83 -31.53 -10.49
C GLU A 459 -14.14 -30.75 -9.36
N TYR A 460 -14.95 -30.14 -8.51
CA TYR A 460 -14.48 -29.39 -7.36
C TYR A 460 -15.19 -29.84 -6.07
N PRO A 461 -14.45 -30.02 -4.96
CA PRO A 461 -12.99 -30.12 -4.93
C PRO A 461 -12.54 -31.43 -5.61
N PRO A 462 -11.39 -31.44 -6.31
CA PRO A 462 -10.91 -32.67 -6.94
C PRO A 462 -10.49 -33.69 -5.86
N VAL A 463 -10.85 -34.97 -6.06
CA VAL A 463 -10.61 -36.05 -5.09
C VAL A 463 -9.60 -37.06 -5.66
N PRO A 464 -8.45 -37.30 -5.00
CA PRO A 464 -7.44 -38.23 -5.52
C PRO A 464 -8.00 -39.62 -5.83
N GLY A 465 -7.66 -40.15 -7.00
CA GLY A 465 -8.17 -41.42 -7.52
C GLY A 465 -9.54 -41.35 -8.19
N HIS A 466 -10.16 -40.17 -8.26
CA HIS A 466 -11.44 -39.95 -8.94
C HIS A 466 -11.23 -39.10 -10.20
N ASN A 467 -11.95 -39.42 -11.29
CA ASN A 467 -11.87 -38.73 -12.58
C ASN A 467 -10.44 -38.49 -13.11
N GLY A 468 -9.52 -39.43 -12.84
CA GLY A 468 -8.11 -39.35 -13.25
C GLY A 468 -7.27 -38.32 -12.49
N TYR A 469 -7.79 -37.72 -11.41
CA TYR A 469 -7.00 -36.82 -10.56
C TYR A 469 -6.04 -37.61 -9.68
N ILE A 470 -4.74 -37.28 -9.76
CA ILE A 470 -3.68 -37.93 -8.98
C ILE A 470 -3.49 -37.18 -7.66
N GLY A 471 -3.45 -35.85 -7.70
CA GLY A 471 -3.27 -35.02 -6.53
C GLY A 471 -2.76 -33.62 -6.86
N PRO A 472 -2.70 -32.73 -5.85
CA PRO A 472 -2.15 -31.40 -6.05
C PRO A 472 -0.62 -31.49 -6.11
N ALA A 473 -0.01 -30.65 -6.95
CA ALA A 473 1.41 -30.40 -6.91
C ALA A 473 1.79 -29.66 -5.62
N THR A 474 3.09 -29.57 -5.37
CA THR A 474 3.67 -28.71 -4.33
C THR A 474 4.54 -27.63 -4.97
N SER A 475 4.78 -26.53 -4.28
CA SER A 475 5.83 -25.58 -4.66
C SER A 475 6.89 -25.50 -3.57
N HIS A 476 8.15 -25.40 -3.98
CA HIS A 476 9.26 -25.19 -3.06
C HIS A 476 9.15 -23.83 -2.35
N VAL A 477 9.50 -23.76 -1.05
CA VAL A 477 9.32 -22.55 -0.23
C VAL A 477 10.19 -21.37 -0.66
N VAL A 478 11.34 -21.62 -1.28
CA VAL A 478 12.26 -20.56 -1.75
C VAL A 478 11.97 -20.07 -3.18
N ALA A 479 10.97 -20.65 -3.87
CA ALA A 479 10.64 -20.27 -5.24
C ALA A 479 10.33 -18.76 -5.34
N GLY A 480 10.93 -18.06 -6.31
CA GLY A 480 10.81 -16.61 -6.47
C GLY A 480 11.54 -15.74 -5.44
N SER A 481 12.18 -16.35 -4.42
CA SER A 481 12.98 -15.63 -3.41
C SER A 481 14.49 -15.73 -3.66
N VAL A 482 14.91 -16.69 -4.49
CA VAL A 482 16.31 -16.90 -4.88
C VAL A 482 16.39 -17.18 -6.38
N SER A 483 17.54 -16.88 -7.00
CA SER A 483 17.70 -16.98 -8.46
C SER A 483 17.80 -18.41 -9.00
N TYR A 484 18.20 -19.38 -8.16
CA TYR A 484 18.28 -20.80 -8.51
C TYR A 484 18.22 -21.66 -7.23
N PHE A 485 17.84 -22.92 -7.39
CA PHE A 485 17.87 -23.89 -6.29
C PHE A 485 19.29 -24.43 -6.09
N ASP A 486 19.83 -24.28 -4.88
CA ASP A 486 21.11 -24.89 -4.48
C ASP A 486 20.82 -26.11 -3.59
N PRO A 487 20.97 -27.34 -4.11
CA PRO A 487 20.69 -28.56 -3.35
C PRO A 487 21.66 -28.76 -2.19
N THR A 488 22.74 -27.98 -2.04
CA THR A 488 23.62 -28.04 -0.86
C THR A 488 23.06 -27.26 0.32
N ARG A 489 22.29 -26.20 0.05
CA ARG A 489 21.76 -25.26 1.06
C ARG A 489 20.30 -25.54 1.43
N TYR A 490 19.49 -25.95 0.45
CA TYR A 490 18.05 -26.11 0.63
C TYR A 490 17.65 -27.58 0.51
N ASP A 491 16.67 -27.98 1.32
CA ASP A 491 16.08 -29.31 1.24
C ASP A 491 15.00 -29.33 0.14
N PRO A 492 15.09 -30.19 -0.89
CA PRO A 492 14.08 -30.23 -1.95
C PRO A 492 12.68 -30.62 -1.48
N ASP A 493 12.55 -31.23 -0.29
CA ASP A 493 11.26 -31.58 0.31
C ASP A 493 10.62 -30.42 1.11
N ASP A 494 11.30 -29.28 1.28
CA ASP A 494 10.74 -28.07 1.90
C ASP A 494 9.74 -27.38 0.95
N THR A 495 8.52 -27.89 0.95
CA THR A 495 7.45 -27.47 0.06
C THR A 495 6.16 -27.14 0.80
N TRP A 496 5.33 -26.30 0.18
CA TRP A 496 3.92 -26.12 0.53
C TRP A 496 3.02 -26.73 -0.56
N THR A 497 1.79 -27.10 -0.20
CA THR A 497 0.87 -27.87 -1.06
C THR A 497 -0.25 -26.97 -1.58
N TYR A 498 -0.62 -27.12 -2.86
CA TYR A 498 -1.78 -26.43 -3.44
C TYR A 498 -3.11 -26.96 -2.88
N PRO A 499 -4.18 -26.13 -2.77
CA PRO A 499 -4.31 -24.78 -3.35
C PRO A 499 -3.55 -23.69 -2.58
N GLN A 500 -3.05 -22.69 -3.30
CA GLN A 500 -2.64 -21.42 -2.71
C GLN A 500 -3.87 -20.52 -2.61
N VAL A 501 -4.10 -19.94 -1.43
CA VAL A 501 -5.22 -19.04 -1.17
C VAL A 501 -4.75 -17.58 -1.11
N ASP A 502 -5.64 -16.68 -1.53
CA ASP A 502 -5.45 -15.21 -1.48
C ASP A 502 -4.15 -14.72 -2.15
N LEU A 503 -3.87 -15.24 -3.35
CA LEU A 503 -2.72 -14.81 -4.14
C LEU A 503 -2.93 -13.38 -4.68
N TYR A 504 -2.05 -12.48 -4.29
CA TYR A 504 -2.12 -11.07 -4.66
C TYR A 504 -1.73 -10.82 -6.13
N ARG A 505 -2.19 -9.70 -6.69
CA ARG A 505 -1.81 -9.23 -8.03
C ARG A 505 -0.34 -8.79 -8.07
N ASN A 506 0.32 -8.96 -9.20
CA ASN A 506 1.73 -8.58 -9.38
C ASN A 506 2.04 -7.99 -10.77
N ALA A 507 1.04 -7.83 -11.65
CA ALA A 507 1.24 -7.27 -12.99
C ALA A 507 1.42 -5.74 -13.02
N GLN A 508 1.70 -5.08 -11.89
CA GLN A 508 1.84 -3.61 -11.83
C GLN A 508 3.09 -3.10 -12.56
N THR A 509 4.19 -3.87 -12.55
CA THR A 509 5.43 -3.53 -13.24
C THR A 509 5.86 -4.66 -14.16
N GLN A 510 6.77 -4.39 -15.09
CA GLN A 510 7.35 -5.44 -15.95
C GLN A 510 8.29 -6.39 -15.19
N ALA A 511 8.73 -6.02 -13.99
CA ALA A 511 9.81 -6.71 -13.28
C ALA A 511 9.37 -7.81 -12.28
N SER A 512 8.08 -7.91 -11.92
CA SER A 512 7.60 -8.88 -10.92
C SER A 512 6.70 -9.97 -11.52
N TYR A 513 7.00 -11.23 -11.24
CA TYR A 513 6.15 -12.40 -11.47
C TYR A 513 6.08 -13.27 -10.21
N HIS A 514 5.07 -14.12 -10.14
CA HIS A 514 5.02 -15.23 -9.20
C HIS A 514 5.72 -16.39 -9.86
N GLU A 515 6.53 -17.10 -9.08
CA GLU A 515 7.34 -18.19 -9.56
C GLU A 515 7.11 -19.41 -8.68
N PHE A 516 6.75 -20.53 -9.30
CA PHE A 516 6.40 -21.76 -8.61
C PHE A 516 7.26 -22.90 -9.13
N TRP A 517 7.99 -23.57 -8.23
CA TRP A 517 8.91 -24.66 -8.56
C TRP A 517 8.32 -25.97 -8.08
N TRP A 518 7.99 -26.88 -9.00
CA TRP A 518 7.51 -28.21 -8.64
C TRP A 518 8.57 -29.25 -8.93
N PHE A 519 9.13 -29.86 -7.88
CA PHE A 519 10.16 -30.92 -8.01
C PHE A 519 9.57 -32.33 -8.13
N GLY A 520 8.26 -32.46 -8.38
CA GLY A 520 7.59 -33.76 -8.54
C GLY A 520 6.96 -34.29 -7.26
N LYS A 521 7.10 -33.62 -6.12
CA LYS A 521 6.39 -33.97 -4.87
C LYS A 521 4.90 -33.63 -4.97
N LEU A 522 4.05 -34.56 -4.58
CA LEU A 522 2.60 -34.42 -4.53
C LEU A 522 2.14 -34.04 -3.11
N GLY A 523 0.94 -33.50 -2.98
CA GLY A 523 0.40 -33.05 -1.69
C GLY A 523 0.22 -34.13 -0.61
N ASN A 524 0.21 -35.40 -0.99
CA ASN A 524 0.23 -36.53 -0.04
C ASN A 524 1.65 -36.86 0.47
N GLY A 525 2.68 -36.12 0.02
CA GLY A 525 4.07 -36.30 0.37
C GLY A 525 4.82 -37.35 -0.46
N SER A 526 4.20 -38.03 -1.44
CA SER A 526 4.92 -38.92 -2.37
C SER A 526 5.57 -38.13 -3.50
N GLN A 527 6.62 -38.69 -4.12
CA GLN A 527 7.09 -38.20 -5.41
C GLN A 527 6.22 -38.81 -6.53
N ILE A 528 6.00 -38.05 -7.59
CA ILE A 528 5.34 -38.53 -8.80
C ILE A 528 6.11 -39.72 -9.40
N GLU A 529 5.38 -40.67 -9.97
CA GLU A 529 5.99 -41.82 -10.63
C GLU A 529 6.50 -41.48 -12.03
N LEU A 530 7.36 -42.35 -12.59
CA LEU A 530 7.78 -42.22 -13.98
C LEU A 530 6.59 -42.50 -14.90
N GLY A 531 6.38 -41.68 -15.91
CA GLY A 531 5.23 -41.83 -16.80
C GLY A 531 4.80 -40.55 -17.47
N ASN A 532 3.59 -40.58 -18.01
CA ASN A 532 2.99 -39.45 -18.71
C ASN A 532 1.82 -38.90 -17.89
N TYR A 533 1.68 -37.57 -17.86
CA TYR A 533 0.67 -36.90 -17.04
C TYR A 533 0.13 -35.65 -17.71
N THR A 534 -1.03 -35.19 -17.26
CA THR A 534 -1.58 -33.87 -17.62
C THR A 534 -1.45 -32.94 -16.42
N MET A 535 -0.91 -31.74 -16.63
CA MET A 535 -0.91 -30.69 -15.60
C MET A 535 -2.04 -29.69 -15.85
N ARG A 536 -2.66 -29.24 -14.77
CA ARG A 536 -3.64 -28.16 -14.78
C ARG A 536 -3.23 -27.10 -13.78
N PHE A 537 -2.72 -25.98 -14.27
CA PHE A 537 -2.50 -24.79 -13.45
C PHE A 537 -3.66 -23.82 -13.69
N ALA A 538 -4.43 -23.53 -12.64
CA ALA A 538 -5.68 -22.81 -12.76
C ALA A 538 -5.80 -21.74 -11.68
N THR A 539 -6.27 -20.56 -12.08
CA THR A 539 -6.56 -19.45 -11.17
C THR A 539 -8.04 -19.15 -11.20
N LEU A 540 -8.68 -19.10 -10.02
CA LEU A 540 -10.08 -18.73 -9.90
C LEU A 540 -10.24 -17.25 -10.30
N LYS A 541 -11.17 -16.96 -11.22
CA LYS A 541 -11.49 -15.57 -11.56
C LYS A 541 -12.08 -14.87 -10.33
N PRO A 542 -11.82 -13.56 -10.11
CA PRO A 542 -12.51 -12.79 -9.08
C PRO A 542 -14.03 -13.03 -9.12
N PHE A 543 -14.69 -13.18 -7.96
CA PHE A 543 -16.10 -13.58 -7.80
C PHE A 543 -16.50 -14.95 -8.40
N GLY A 544 -15.53 -15.75 -8.84
CA GLY A 544 -15.78 -17.04 -9.45
C GLY A 544 -16.38 -18.03 -8.45
N ASN A 545 -17.36 -18.82 -8.90
CA ASN A 545 -17.79 -20.00 -8.18
C ASN A 545 -16.75 -21.12 -8.43
N PRO A 546 -16.01 -21.59 -7.41
CA PRO A 546 -15.00 -22.62 -7.61
C PRO A 546 -15.59 -23.93 -8.13
N ALA A 547 -16.89 -24.20 -7.92
CA ALA A 547 -17.55 -25.39 -8.48
C ALA A 547 -17.86 -25.31 -9.98
N ALA A 548 -17.67 -24.15 -10.62
CA ALA A 548 -17.94 -23.96 -12.04
C ALA A 548 -16.63 -23.88 -12.83
N ALA A 549 -16.39 -24.85 -13.74
CA ALA A 549 -15.13 -24.96 -14.47
C ALA A 549 -14.77 -23.70 -15.30
N ASP A 550 -15.77 -23.04 -15.89
CA ASP A 550 -15.62 -21.82 -16.69
C ASP A 550 -15.25 -20.57 -15.88
N ASN A 551 -15.33 -20.65 -14.55
CA ASN A 551 -14.94 -19.60 -13.62
C ASN A 551 -13.42 -19.64 -13.32
N TRP A 552 -12.70 -20.62 -13.85
CA TRP A 552 -11.24 -20.71 -13.76
C TRP A 552 -10.59 -20.22 -15.06
N ASP A 553 -9.46 -19.54 -14.92
CA ASP A 553 -8.53 -19.29 -16.03
C ASP A 553 -7.42 -20.35 -15.97
N ILE A 554 -7.33 -21.16 -17.02
CA ILE A 554 -6.54 -22.40 -17.02
C ILE A 554 -5.36 -22.23 -17.96
N PHE A 555 -4.17 -22.41 -17.41
CA PHE A 555 -2.97 -22.63 -18.20
C PHE A 555 -2.90 -24.10 -18.61
N GLN A 556 -3.26 -24.35 -19.86
CA GLN A 556 -3.15 -25.68 -20.45
C GLN A 556 -1.71 -25.92 -20.91
N THR A 557 -1.08 -26.95 -20.37
CA THR A 557 0.16 -27.49 -20.93
C THR A 557 -0.16 -28.70 -21.80
N PRO A 558 0.69 -29.03 -22.78
CA PRO A 558 0.75 -30.38 -23.32
C PRO A 558 0.93 -31.43 -22.21
N GLN A 559 0.74 -32.69 -22.60
CA GLN A 559 1.08 -33.81 -21.73
C GLN A 559 2.56 -33.72 -21.35
N ILE A 560 2.86 -33.93 -20.07
CA ILE A 560 4.22 -33.98 -19.56
C ILE A 560 4.71 -35.42 -19.48
N GLN A 561 6.03 -35.61 -19.57
CA GLN A 561 6.69 -36.89 -19.35
C GLN A 561 7.67 -36.78 -18.17
N VAL A 562 7.55 -37.69 -17.20
CA VAL A 562 8.47 -37.80 -16.08
C VAL A 562 9.45 -38.95 -16.35
N THR A 563 10.74 -38.63 -16.39
CA THR A 563 11.83 -39.56 -16.74
C THR A 563 12.79 -39.85 -15.60
N GLY A 564 12.72 -39.08 -14.51
CA GLY A 564 13.57 -39.25 -13.33
C GLY A 564 12.89 -38.74 -12.07
N LYS A 565 13.62 -38.82 -10.94
CA LYS A 565 13.24 -38.27 -9.63
C LYS A 565 14.51 -37.78 -8.93
N TYR A 566 14.39 -36.76 -8.08
CA TYR A 566 15.48 -36.36 -7.20
C TYR A 566 15.63 -37.36 -6.04
N GLU A 567 16.86 -37.51 -5.53
CA GLU A 567 17.12 -38.27 -4.31
C GLU A 567 16.66 -37.48 -3.09
N ARG A 568 15.84 -38.10 -2.23
CA ARG A 568 15.44 -37.49 -0.96
C ARG A 568 16.61 -37.50 0.01
N ARG A 569 16.77 -36.42 0.77
CA ARG A 569 17.63 -36.41 1.95
C ARG A 569 16.92 -37.23 3.04
N GLY A 570 17.61 -38.24 3.55
CA GLY A 570 17.08 -39.18 4.55
C GLY A 570 16.95 -38.57 5.94
#